data_AF-A0A565B4X0-F1
#
_entry.id   AF-A0A565B4X0-F1
#
_cell.length_a   1.000
_cell.length_b   1.000
_cell.length_c   1.000
_cell.angle_alpha   90.00
_cell.angle_beta   90.00
_cell.angle_gamma   90.00
#
_symmetry.space_group_name_H-M   'P 1'
#
loop_
_entity.id
_entity.type
_entity.pdbx_description
1 polymer ?
#
loop_
_entity_poly.entity_id
_entity_poly.type
_entity_poly.pdbx_seq_one_letter_code
_entity_poly.pdbx_strand_id
1 'polypeptide(L)'
;MDHAVLFVENGEGLQVLQYQVGQKYKPHYDYFLDEFNTNYGGQRIAMVVMYLSDVDDGGEAVFPAAKGNISEVPWWKELSKCGKGLSVLPKKRDALFFFN
;
A
#
# COMPACT_ATOMS: atom_id res chain seq x y z
N MET A 1 18.25 2.24 15.83
CA MET A 1 16.80 2.34 15.59
C MET A 1 16.66 3.59 14.73
N ASP A 2 16.52 3.41 13.42
CA ASP A 2 16.50 4.53 12.50
C ASP A 2 15.09 5.14 12.51
N HIS A 3 14.99 6.40 12.90
CA HIS A 3 13.73 7.12 12.89
C HIS A 3 13.47 7.61 11.47
N ALA A 4 12.46 7.07 10.79
CA ALA A 4 11.97 7.63 9.54
C ALA A 4 11.23 8.94 9.86
N VAL A 5 11.83 10.08 9.51
CA VAL A 5 11.21 11.40 9.63
C VAL A 5 10.57 11.74 8.28
N LEU A 6 9.24 11.87 8.25
CA LEU A 6 8.51 12.33 7.08
C LEU A 6 8.47 13.86 7.11
N PHE A 7 9.37 14.50 6.36
CA PHE A 7 9.35 15.96 6.22
C PHE A 7 8.16 16.38 5.35
N VAL A 8 7.36 17.32 5.85
CA VAL A 8 6.16 17.83 5.17
C VAL A 8 6.51 18.38 3.78
N GLU A 9 7.71 18.97 3.62
CA GLU A 9 8.20 19.53 2.35
C GLU A 9 8.39 18.51 1.24
N ASN A 10 8.56 17.22 1.58
CA ASN A 10 8.75 16.13 0.63
C ASN A 10 7.47 15.29 0.42
N GLY A 11 6.39 15.64 1.13
CA GLY A 11 5.12 14.94 1.02
C GLY A 11 4.27 15.48 -0.12
N GLU A 12 3.61 14.58 -0.84
CA GLU A 12 2.53 14.95 -1.74
C GLU A 12 1.22 15.20 -0.96
N GLY A 13 0.26 15.87 -1.60
CA GLY A 13 -1.08 16.02 -1.04
C GLY A 13 -1.78 14.67 -0.83
N LEU A 14 -2.69 14.59 0.14
CA LEU A 14 -3.42 13.35 0.43
C LEU A 14 -4.32 12.97 -0.75
N GLN A 15 -4.10 11.79 -1.31
CA GLN A 15 -4.98 11.19 -2.31
C GLN A 15 -6.00 10.27 -1.62
N VAL A 16 -7.30 10.48 -1.88
CA VAL A 16 -8.39 9.66 -1.36
C VAL A 16 -8.97 8.82 -2.49
N LEU A 17 -9.08 7.50 -2.25
CA LEU A 17 -9.65 6.53 -3.19
C LEU A 17 -10.84 5.82 -2.56
N GLN A 18 -11.89 5.60 -3.34
CA GLN A 18 -13.05 4.81 -2.94
C GLN A 18 -13.25 3.66 -3.93
N TYR A 19 -13.00 2.44 -3.46
CA TYR A 19 -13.24 1.23 -4.24
C TYR A 19 -14.65 0.68 -3.98
N GLN A 20 -15.39 0.44 -5.05
CA GLN A 20 -16.65 -0.30 -5.04
C GLN A 20 -16.40 -1.80 -5.21
N VAL A 21 -17.42 -2.62 -4.93
CA VAL A 21 -17.34 -4.08 -5.11
C VAL A 21 -16.85 -4.44 -6.52
N GLY A 22 -15.81 -5.27 -6.59
CA GLY A 22 -15.19 -5.72 -7.84
C GLY A 22 -14.18 -4.75 -8.45
N GLN A 23 -14.07 -3.52 -7.96
CA GLN A 23 -12.98 -2.62 -8.35
C GLN A 23 -11.67 -3.05 -7.71
N LYS A 24 -10.57 -2.79 -8.42
CA LYS A 24 -9.23 -3.15 -7.98
C LYS A 24 -8.20 -2.25 -8.61
N TYR A 25 -7.04 -2.16 -7.96
CA TYR A 25 -5.82 -1.67 -8.56
C TYR A 25 -4.91 -2.87 -8.87
N LYS A 26 -4.21 -2.86 -10.01
CA LYS A 26 -3.26 -3.93 -10.34
C LYS A 26 -1.94 -3.69 -9.60
N PRO A 27 -1.19 -4.73 -9.21
CA PRO A 27 0.13 -4.55 -8.63
C PRO A 27 1.02 -3.68 -9.52
N HIS A 28 1.67 -2.70 -8.92
CA HIS A 28 2.53 -1.72 -9.57
C HIS A 28 3.53 -1.18 -8.54
N TYR A 29 4.51 -0.41 -9.02
CA TYR A 29 5.38 0.39 -8.17
C TYR A 29 4.88 1.83 -8.16
N ASP A 30 5.03 2.51 -7.02
CA ASP A 30 4.61 3.90 -6.89
C ASP A 30 5.66 4.88 -7.41
N TYR A 31 6.91 4.42 -7.63
CA TYR A 31 7.97 5.25 -8.20
C TYR A 31 7.71 5.62 -9.67
N PHE A 32 8.19 6.80 -10.07
CA PHE A 32 8.14 7.27 -11.44
C PHE A 32 9.19 6.59 -12.30
N LEU A 33 8.80 6.21 -13.51
CA LEU A 33 9.69 5.65 -14.53
C LEU A 33 10.16 6.70 -15.54
N ASP A 34 9.51 7.85 -15.59
CA ASP A 34 9.81 8.91 -16.55
C ASP A 34 10.72 9.99 -15.94
N GLU A 35 11.58 10.56 -16.79
CA GLU A 35 12.53 11.60 -16.39
C GLU A 35 11.84 12.90 -16.01
N PHE A 36 10.65 13.19 -16.55
CA PHE A 36 9.95 14.44 -16.28
C PHE A 36 9.51 14.50 -14.82
N ASN A 37 8.74 13.53 -14.34
CA ASN A 37 8.29 13.49 -12.95
C ASN A 37 9.46 13.37 -11.99
N THR A 38 10.46 12.55 -12.34
CA THR A 38 11.65 12.36 -11.48
C THR A 38 12.46 13.65 -11.32
N ASN A 39 12.66 14.42 -12.40
CA ASN A 39 13.52 15.62 -12.35
C ASN A 39 12.81 16.84 -11.75
N TYR A 40 11.49 16.96 -11.89
CA TYR A 40 10.75 18.15 -11.44
C TYR A 40 9.94 17.94 -10.15
N GLY A 41 9.52 16.71 -9.87
CA GLY A 41 8.75 16.34 -8.66
C GLY A 41 9.54 15.50 -7.65
N GLY A 42 10.72 14.99 -8.04
CA GLY A 42 11.47 14.03 -7.24
C GLY A 42 10.94 12.60 -7.38
N GLN A 43 11.52 11.68 -6.60
CA GLN A 43 11.12 10.27 -6.60
C GLN A 43 10.37 9.90 -5.32
N ARG A 44 9.35 9.04 -5.44
CA ARG A 44 8.62 8.50 -4.28
C ARG A 44 9.43 7.37 -3.65
N ILE A 45 10.01 7.64 -2.48
CA ILE A 45 10.84 6.67 -1.75
C ILE A 45 9.99 5.76 -0.85
N ALA A 46 8.87 6.26 -0.33
CA ALA A 46 7.99 5.50 0.55
C ALA A 46 6.53 5.94 0.38
N MET A 47 5.62 5.05 0.77
CA MET A 47 4.18 5.26 0.68
C MET A 47 3.52 4.94 2.03
N VAL A 48 2.54 5.77 2.41
CA VAL A 48 1.64 5.53 3.54
C VAL A 48 0.22 5.35 2.98
N VAL A 49 -0.35 4.16 3.17
CA VAL A 49 -1.75 3.86 2.86
C VAL A 49 -2.54 3.84 4.16
N MET A 50 -3.57 4.69 4.26
CA MET A 50 -4.46 4.72 5.43
C MET A 50 -5.82 4.14 5.08
N TYR A 51 -6.29 3.18 5.87
CA TYR A 51 -7.59 2.56 5.68
C TYR A 51 -8.68 3.35 6.41
N LEU A 52 -9.58 3.98 5.64
CA LEU A 52 -10.61 4.88 6.15
C LEU A 52 -11.92 4.15 6.52
N SER A 53 -12.06 2.89 6.13
CA SER A 53 -13.23 2.03 6.41
C SER A 53 -12.81 0.57 6.56
N ASP A 54 -13.62 -0.20 7.27
CA ASP A 54 -13.53 -1.65 7.28
C ASP A 54 -14.07 -2.20 5.95
N VAL A 55 -13.54 -3.36 5.54
CA VAL A 55 -14.02 -4.09 4.36
C VAL A 55 -14.34 -5.52 4.78
N ASP A 56 -15.51 -6.00 4.39
CA ASP A 56 -16.02 -7.32 4.80
C ASP A 56 -15.32 -8.48 4.06
N ASP A 57 -15.01 -8.31 2.76
CA ASP A 57 -14.31 -9.31 1.94
C ASP A 57 -13.45 -8.63 0.85
N GLY A 58 -12.24 -9.17 0.64
CA GLY A 58 -11.26 -8.65 -0.31
C GLY A 58 -10.63 -7.31 0.11
N GLY A 59 -10.21 -6.53 -0.90
CA GLY A 59 -9.64 -5.19 -0.68
C GLY A 59 -8.21 -5.17 -0.13
N GLU A 60 -7.52 -6.31 -0.14
CA GLU A 60 -6.20 -6.44 0.46
C GLU A 60 -5.13 -5.69 -0.34
N ALA A 61 -4.19 -5.07 0.37
CA ALA A 61 -2.94 -4.64 -0.23
C ALA A 61 -2.02 -5.87 -0.35
N VAL A 62 -1.85 -6.36 -1.58
CA VAL A 62 -1.05 -7.55 -1.87
C VAL A 62 0.34 -7.13 -2.33
N PHE A 63 1.39 -7.77 -1.80
CA PHE A 63 2.79 -7.56 -2.17
C PHE A 63 3.35 -8.84 -2.83
N PRO A 64 3.15 -9.04 -4.15
CA PRO A 64 3.48 -10.31 -4.81
C PRO A 64 4.98 -10.63 -4.83
N ALA A 65 5.84 -9.61 -4.75
CA ALA A 65 7.29 -9.75 -4.74
C ALA A 65 7.88 -9.89 -3.33
N ALA A 66 7.06 -9.76 -2.28
CA ALA A 66 7.53 -9.98 -0.92
C ALA A 66 7.93 -11.44 -0.74
N LYS A 67 9.05 -11.67 -0.05
CA LYS A 67 9.55 -13.03 0.24
C LYS A 67 8.76 -13.74 1.36
N GLY A 68 7.90 -13.00 2.07
CA GLY A 68 7.11 -13.51 3.18
C GLY A 68 5.97 -14.42 2.71
N ASN A 69 5.70 -15.46 3.47
CA ASN A 69 4.58 -16.37 3.22
C ASN A 69 3.25 -15.75 3.68
N ILE A 70 2.14 -16.18 3.07
CA ILE A 70 0.79 -15.74 3.43
C ILE A 70 0.50 -15.97 4.92
N SER A 71 1.05 -17.02 5.52
CA SER A 71 0.85 -17.39 6.93
C SER A 71 1.61 -16.52 7.93
N GLU A 72 2.47 -15.60 7.47
CA GLU A 72 3.24 -14.72 8.35
C GLU A 72 2.40 -13.59 8.96
N VAL A 73 1.23 -13.30 8.38
CA VAL A 73 0.29 -12.32 8.93
C VAL A 73 -0.78 -13.00 9.78
N PRO A 74 -1.19 -12.44 10.94
CA PRO A 74 -2.19 -13.07 11.82
C PRO A 74 -3.55 -13.37 11.16
N TRP A 75 -3.91 -12.57 10.16
CA TRP A 75 -5.18 -12.63 9.44
C TRP A 75 -5.15 -13.50 8.18
N TRP A 76 -4.14 -14.34 8.00
CA TRP A 76 -3.95 -15.12 6.77
C TRP A 76 -5.14 -16.00 6.35
N LYS A 77 -5.98 -16.42 7.32
CA LYS A 77 -7.19 -17.23 7.08
C LYS A 77 -8.37 -16.43 6.54
N GLU A 78 -8.33 -15.10 6.71
CA GLU A 78 -9.38 -14.17 6.29
C GLU A 78 -9.11 -13.58 4.89
N LEU A 79 -7.97 -13.93 4.28
CA LEU A 79 -7.61 -13.44 2.96
C LEU A 79 -8.50 -14.04 1.87
N SER A 80 -8.93 -13.19 0.95
CA SER A 80 -9.65 -13.57 -0.26
C SER A 80 -8.75 -14.35 -1.22
N LYS A 81 -9.35 -14.84 -2.31
CA LYS A 81 -8.60 -15.50 -3.41
C LYS A 81 -7.54 -14.60 -4.05
N CYS A 82 -7.66 -13.28 -3.89
CA CYS A 82 -6.70 -12.30 -4.40
C CYS A 82 -5.50 -12.10 -3.47
N GLY A 83 -5.66 -12.31 -2.16
CA GLY A 83 -4.59 -12.22 -1.15
C GLY A 83 -3.57 -13.35 -1.27
N LYS A 84 -2.69 -13.30 -2.27
CA LYS A 84 -1.62 -14.27 -2.50
C LYS A 84 -0.27 -13.69 -2.11
N GLY A 85 0.45 -14.38 -1.24
CA GLY A 85 1.70 -13.85 -0.65
C GLY A 85 1.41 -12.90 0.51
N LEU A 86 2.42 -12.11 0.90
CA LEU A 86 2.25 -11.12 1.97
C LEU A 86 1.16 -10.11 1.60
N SER A 87 0.10 -10.08 2.41
CA SER A 87 -1.09 -9.26 2.15
C SER A 87 -1.58 -8.61 3.43
N VAL A 88 -2.05 -7.38 3.34
CA VAL A 88 -2.58 -6.61 4.48
C VAL A 88 -4.07 -6.40 4.29
N LEU A 89 -4.86 -6.81 5.27
CA LEU A 89 -6.31 -6.55 5.29
C LEU A 89 -6.57 -5.07 5.59
N PRO A 90 -7.49 -4.42 4.87
CA PRO A 90 -7.96 -3.09 5.21
C PRO A 90 -8.79 -3.14 6.51
N LYS A 91 -8.30 -2.48 7.55
CA LYS A 91 -9.03 -2.27 8.82
C LYS A 91 -9.05 -0.79 9.14
N LYS A 92 -10.23 -0.27 9.48
CA LYS A 92 -10.42 1.17 9.69
C LYS A 92 -9.45 1.68 10.76
N ARG A 93 -8.76 2.78 10.45
CA ARG A 93 -7.74 3.47 11.27
C ARG A 93 -6.34 2.85 11.23
N ASP A 94 -6.16 1.71 10.58
CA ASP A 94 -4.83 1.17 10.35
C ASP A 94 -4.12 1.94 9.23
N ALA A 95 -2.80 1.99 9.32
CA ALA A 95 -1.93 2.57 8.32
C ALA A 95 -0.84 1.56 7.94
N LEU A 96 -0.61 1.42 6.64
CA LEU A 96 0.42 0.60 6.04
C LEU A 96 1.52 1.52 5.50
N PHE A 97 2.75 1.32 5.98
CA PHE A 97 3.91 2.06 5.52
C PHE A 97 4.92 1.11 4.87
N PHE A 98 5.36 1.44 3.66
CA PHE A 98 6.35 0.63 2.93
C PHE A 98 7.24 1.51 2.04
N PHE A 99 8.40 0.97 1.68
CA PHE A 99 9.37 1.60 0.78
C PHE A 99 9.21 1.07 -0.64
N ASN A 100 9.50 1.92 -1.62
CA ASN A 100 9.57 1.55 -3.04
C ASN A 100 10.89 0.87 -3.41
#